data_AF-A0A7X0JSF5-F1
#
_entry.id   AF-A0A7X0JSF5-F1
#
_cell.length_a   1.000
_cell.length_b   1.000
_cell.length_c   1.000
_cell.angle_alpha   90.00
_cell.angle_beta   90.00
_cell.angle_gamma   90.00
#
_symmetry.space_group_name_H-M   'P 1'
#
loop_
_entity.id
_entity.type
_entity.pdbx_description
1 polymer ?
#
loop_
_entity_poly.entity_id
_entity_poly.type
_entity_poly.pdbx_seq_one_letter_code
_entity_poly.pdbx_strand_id
1 'polypeptide(L)'
;MKIYHSSFGEKEVNTRDVSDEGLFLLLDATILPPMGTIIQGQVLGTAKPQALLDMEIVRFEEAGAGFRVCKANGRSGLSSSLRDLGV
;
A
#
# COMPACT_ATOMS: atom_id res chain seq x y z
N MET A 1 -1.73 -9.82 -1.09
CA MET A 1 -1.10 -8.48 -1.22
C MET A 1 0.36 -8.62 -0.86
N LYS A 2 1.26 -7.88 -1.52
CA LYS A 2 2.66 -7.79 -1.08
C LYS A 2 2.85 -6.56 -0.22
N ILE A 3 3.63 -6.68 0.84
CA ILE A 3 4.09 -5.56 1.64
C ILE A 3 5.61 -5.52 1.66
N TYR A 4 6.16 -4.32 1.71
CA TYR A 4 7.59 -4.07 1.76
C TYR A 4 7.92 -3.04 2.85
N HIS A 5 8.93 -3.37 3.66
CA HIS A 5 9.53 -2.45 4.62
C HIS A 5 10.97 -2.88 4.93
N SER A 6 11.84 -1.93 5.26
CA SER A 6 13.26 -2.20 5.57
C SER A 6 13.45 -3.19 6.73
N SER A 7 12.50 -3.24 7.68
CA SER A 7 12.58 -4.10 8.86
C SER A 7 12.26 -5.57 8.61
N PHE A 8 11.47 -5.91 7.58
CA PHE A 8 11.04 -7.29 7.31
C PHE A 8 11.20 -7.71 5.85
N GLY A 9 11.71 -6.83 4.99
CA GLY A 9 11.84 -7.07 3.56
C GLY A 9 10.48 -7.08 2.84
N GLU A 10 10.37 -7.92 1.81
CA GLU A 10 9.13 -8.19 1.10
C GLU A 10 8.39 -9.37 1.75
N LYS A 11 7.07 -9.24 1.94
CA LYS A 11 6.23 -10.31 2.44
C LYS A 11 4.88 -10.36 1.74
N GLU A 12 4.44 -11.57 1.39
CA GLU A 12 3.08 -11.81 0.92
C GLU A 12 2.16 -12.02 2.12
N VAL A 13 1.06 -11.28 2.13
CA VAL A 13 0.09 -11.23 3.22
C VAL A 13 -1.33 -11.28 2.67
N ASN A 14 -2.24 -11.79 3.51
CA ASN A 14 -3.65 -11.85 3.19
C ASN A 14 -4.34 -10.60 3.71
N THR A 15 -5.26 -10.07 2.91
CA THR A 15 -6.08 -8.92 3.29
C THR A 15 -7.43 -9.43 3.78
N ARG A 16 -7.81 -9.07 5.01
CA ARG A 16 -9.10 -9.45 5.61
C ARG A 16 -10.22 -8.51 5.18
N ASP A 17 -9.95 -7.21 5.27
CA ASP A 17 -10.90 -6.14 4.96
C ASP A 17 -10.22 -5.05 4.14
N VAL A 18 -10.93 -4.50 3.15
CA VAL A 18 -10.49 -3.36 2.33
C VAL A 18 -11.59 -2.33 2.30
N SER A 19 -11.23 -1.07 2.51
CA SER A 19 -12.09 0.10 2.40
C SER A 19 -11.34 1.22 1.69
N ASP A 20 -12.03 2.28 1.27
CA ASP A 20 -11.40 3.44 0.62
C ASP A 20 -10.34 4.12 1.50
N GLU A 21 -10.52 4.10 2.82
CA GLU A 21 -9.61 4.78 3.76
C GLU A 21 -8.52 3.87 4.32
N GLY A 22 -8.68 2.54 4.26
CA GLY A 22 -7.79 1.63 4.95
C GLY A 22 -8.02 0.15 4.66
N LEU A 23 -7.13 -0.67 5.19
CA LEU A 23 -7.10 -2.11 4.97
C LEU A 23 -6.64 -2.84 6.24
N PHE A 24 -7.12 -4.07 6.40
CA PHE A 24 -6.70 -4.96 7.48
C PHE A 24 -5.91 -6.13 6.89
N LEU A 25 -4.66 -6.31 7.31
CA LEU A 25 -3.80 -7.40 6.86
C LEU A 25 -3.65 -8.44 7.96
N LEU A 26 -3.79 -9.72 7.59
CA LEU A 26 -3.49 -10.86 8.43
C LEU A 26 -1.99 -11.14 8.42
N LEU A 27 -1.41 -11.33 9.60
CA LEU A 27 0.04 -11.46 9.79
C LEU A 27 0.34 -12.63 10.72
N ASP A 28 0.71 -13.78 10.16
CA ASP A 28 0.82 -15.03 10.93
C ASP A 28 2.02 -15.13 11.89
N ALA A 29 2.98 -14.20 11.86
CA ALA A 29 4.07 -14.03 12.86
C ALA A 29 5.01 -12.86 12.47
N THR A 30 4.53 -11.86 11.74
CA THR A 30 5.41 -10.80 11.23
C THR A 30 5.64 -9.76 12.30
N ILE A 31 6.89 -9.55 12.69
CA ILE A 31 7.26 -8.40 13.52
C ILE A 31 7.15 -7.16 12.64
N LEU A 32 6.10 -6.39 12.88
CA LEU A 32 5.91 -5.10 12.25
C LEU A 32 6.68 -4.00 13.00
N PRO A 33 7.08 -2.94 12.29
CA PRO A 33 7.56 -1.72 12.94
C PRO A 33 6.44 -1.07 13.80
N PRO A 34 6.77 -0.14 14.70
CA PRO A 34 5.79 0.47 15.61
C PRO A 34 4.65 1.20 14.88
N MET A 35 3.54 1.40 15.61
CA MET A 35 2.38 2.16 15.13
C MET A 35 2.80 3.57 14.66
N GLY A 36 2.19 4.06 13.58
CA GLY A 36 2.56 5.28 12.88
C GLY A 36 3.64 5.09 11.81
N THR A 37 4.23 3.89 11.70
CA THR A 37 5.21 3.62 10.64
C THR A 37 4.52 3.45 9.28
N ILE A 38 5.12 4.06 8.26
CA ILE A 38 4.71 3.90 6.86
C ILE A 38 5.43 2.70 6.25
N ILE A 39 4.65 1.77 5.70
CA ILE A 39 5.13 0.63 4.90
C ILE A 39 4.59 0.74 3.48
N GLN A 40 5.23 0.04 2.54
CA GLN A 40 4.76 -0.03 1.16
C GLN A 40 3.91 -1.27 0.93
N GLY A 41 2.83 -1.11 0.18
CA GLY A 41 1.90 -2.15 -0.20
C GLY A 41 1.76 -2.27 -1.71
N GLN A 42 1.60 -3.49 -2.21
CA GLN A 42 1.29 -3.76 -3.61
C GLN A 42 0.12 -4.72 -3.72
N VAL A 43 -0.93 -4.28 -4.40
CA VAL A 43 -2.08 -5.11 -4.71
C VAL A 43 -1.66 -6.14 -5.78
N LEU A 44 -1.82 -7.42 -5.46
CA LEU A 44 -1.61 -8.52 -6.39
C LEU A 44 -2.95 -8.80 -7.07
N GLY A 45 -3.02 -8.74 -8.39
CA GLY A 45 -4.29 -8.97 -9.08
C GLY A 45 -4.34 -8.60 -10.56
N THR A 46 -3.31 -7.95 -11.11
CA THR A 46 -3.27 -7.59 -12.52
C THR A 46 -2.02 -8.11 -13.23
N ALA A 47 -2.13 -8.38 -14.53
CA ALA A 47 -1.01 -8.81 -15.39
C ALA A 47 0.18 -7.82 -15.44
N LYS A 48 0.01 -6.61 -14.87
CA LYS A 48 1.07 -5.63 -14.65
C LYS A 48 1.24 -5.36 -13.15
N PRO A 49 2.48 -5.09 -12.68
CA PRO A 49 2.72 -4.66 -11.31
C PRO A 49 1.92 -3.39 -11.05
N GLN A 50 0.97 -3.48 -10.12
CA GLN A 50 0.16 -2.35 -9.71
C GLN A 50 1.00 -1.36 -8.88
N ALA A 51 0.55 -0.11 -8.85
CA ALA A 51 1.20 0.96 -8.12
C ALA A 51 1.48 0.58 -6.67
N LEU A 52 2.64 0.99 -6.16
CA LEU A 52 2.95 0.90 -4.74
C LEU A 52 2.08 1.89 -3.97
N LEU A 53 1.53 1.47 -2.84
CA LEU A 53 0.69 2.24 -1.94
C LEU A 53 1.47 2.47 -0.65
N ASP A 54 1.56 3.71 -0.19
CA ASP A 54 2.10 4.00 1.13
C ASP A 54 0.99 3.82 2.18
N MET A 55 1.27 3.01 3.20
CA MET A 55 0.29 2.59 4.20
C MET A 55 0.84 2.78 5.61
N GLU A 56 0.09 3.47 6.46
CA GLU A 56 0.45 3.71 7.85
C GLU A 56 -0.16 2.66 8.77
N ILE A 57 0.63 2.10 9.69
CA ILE A 57 0.10 1.23 10.74
C ILE A 57 -0.67 2.06 11.75
N VAL A 58 -1.98 1.86 11.87
CA VAL A 58 -2.84 2.61 12.79
C VAL A 58 -3.32 1.80 13.99
N ARG A 59 -3.23 0.47 13.93
CA ARG A 59 -3.56 -0.44 15.05
C ARG A 59 -2.96 -1.83 14.87
N PHE A 60 -2.77 -2.55 15.98
CA PHE A 60 -2.41 -3.96 16.01
C PHE A 60 -3.54 -4.79 16.62
N GLU A 61 -3.70 -6.01 16.13
CA GLU A 61 -4.62 -7.02 16.65
C GLU A 61 -3.94 -8.39 16.67
N GLU A 62 -4.53 -9.35 17.37
CA GLU A 62 -3.95 -10.71 17.51
C GLU A 62 -3.73 -11.40 16.16
N ALA A 63 -4.63 -11.18 15.20
CA ALA A 63 -4.56 -11.78 13.87
C ALA A 63 -3.75 -10.96 12.86
N GLY A 64 -3.37 -9.71 13.17
CA GLY A 64 -2.83 -8.81 12.16
C GLY A 64 -2.74 -7.34 12.55
N ALA A 65 -2.86 -6.46 11.57
CA ALA A 65 -2.80 -5.02 11.79
C ALA A 65 -3.73 -4.26 10.84
N GLY A 66 -4.23 -3.13 11.33
CA GLY A 66 -4.98 -2.17 10.54
C GLY A 66 -4.05 -1.10 9.98
N PHE A 67 -4.25 -0.78 8.71
CA PHE A 67 -3.46 0.20 7.99
C PHE A 67 -4.35 1.25 7.34
N ARG A 68 -3.89 2.49 7.32
CA ARG A 68 -4.49 3.59 6.58
C ARG A 68 -3.72 3.82 5.29
N VAL A 69 -4.42 4.00 4.16
CA VAL A 69 -3.77 4.36 2.90
C VAL A 69 -3.45 5.85 2.90
N CYS A 70 -2.17 6.21 2.78
CA CYS A 70 -1.73 7.60 2.82
C CYS A 70 -1.66 8.20 1.41
N LYS A 71 -1.00 7.50 0.47
CA LYS A 71 -0.96 7.87 -0.95
C LYS A 71 -0.76 6.64 -1.82
N ALA A 72 -1.55 6.53 -2.88
CA ALA A 72 -1.23 5.62 -3.97
C ALA A 72 -0.12 6.26 -4.80
N ASN A 73 1.08 5.66 -4.82
CA ASN A 73 2.19 6.09 -5.66
C ASN A 73 2.00 5.60 -7.11
N GLY A 74 0.76 5.70 -7.60
CA GLY A 74 0.46 5.56 -9.02
C GLY A 74 0.96 6.82 -9.69
N ARG A 75 1.86 6.68 -10.65
CA ARG A 75 2.21 7.74 -11.60
C ARG A 75 0.92 8.23 -12.28
N SER A 76 0.26 9.20 -11.67
CA SER A 76 -0.77 9.99 -12.30
C SER A 76 -0.06 10.93 -13.28
N GLY A 77 -0.07 10.53 -14.56
CA GLY A 77 0.10 11.41 -15.71
C GLY A 77 1.41 12.19 -15.83
N LEU A 78 2.43 11.58 -16.41
CA LEU A 78 3.35 12.35 -17.26
C LEU A 78 2.63 12.65 -18.59
N SER A 79 2.45 13.95 -18.85
CA SER A 79 2.22 14.60 -20.15
C SER A 79 0.90 14.33 -20.89
N SER A 80 0.03 15.33 -20.88
CA SER A 80 -0.57 15.81 -22.13
C SER A 80 -0.28 17.30 -22.26
N SER A 81 0.98 17.62 -22.55
CA SER A 81 1.33 18.87 -23.22
C SER A 81 0.71 18.82 -24.63
N LEU A 82 -0.29 19.66 -24.89
CA LEU A 82 -0.73 20.15 -26.23
C LEU A 82 -2.01 20.99 -26.07
N ARG A 83 -1.88 22.16 -25.42
CA ARG A 83 -2.82 23.28 -25.54
C ARG A 83 -2.01 24.58 -25.59
N ASP A 84 -1.29 24.79 -26.69
CA ASP A 84 -0.85 26.14 -27.11
C ASP A 84 -0.51 26.21 -28.61
N LEU A 85 -1.19 25.41 -29.44
CA LEU A 85 -1.26 25.68 -30.87
C LEU A 85 -2.73 25.94 -31.19
N GLY A 86 -3.11 27.20 -31.02
CA GLY A 86 -4.45 27.70 -31.24
C GLY A 86 -4.42 29.20 -31.50
N VAL A 87 -4.12 29.52 -32.76
CA VAL A 87 -4.27 30.79 -33.52
C VAL A 87 -3.39 31.98 -33.17
#